data_AF-A0A5E4BLS5-F1
#
_entry.id   AF-A0A5E4BLS5-F1
#
_cell.length_a   1.000
_cell.length_b   1.000
_cell.length_c   1.000
_cell.angle_alpha   90.00
_cell.angle_beta   90.00
_cell.angle_gamma   90.00
#
_symmetry.space_group_name_H-M   'P 1'
#
loop_
_entity.id
_entity.type
_entity.pdbx_description
1 polymer ?
#
loop_
_entity_poly.entity_id
_entity_poly.type
_entity_poly.pdbx_seq_one_letter_code
_entity_poly.pdbx_strand_id
1 'polypeptide(L)' 'MFLGSSVLFAIYDAVTAARGERGLSKTFAINSPATPELIRMTCVDQFTDM' A
#
# COMPACT_ATOMS: atom_id res chain seq x y z
N MET A 1 -7.46 -18.19 13.89
CA MET A 1 -6.52 -17.21 14.48
C MET A 1 -6.10 -16.26 13.36
N PHE A 2 -6.43 -14.97 13.46
CA PHE A 2 -6.31 -13.96 12.38
C PHE A 2 -5.08 -13.03 12.57
N LEU A 3 -4.16 -13.36 13.48
CA LEU A 3 -3.03 -12.51 13.86
C LEU A 3 -2.11 -12.15 12.68
N GLY A 4 -2.03 -12.99 11.64
CA GLY A 4 -1.28 -12.69 10.41
C GLY A 4 -1.77 -11.42 9.69
N SER A 5 -3.03 -11.03 9.88
CA SER A 5 -3.55 -9.75 9.34
C SER A 5 -2.87 -8.52 9.93
N SER A 6 -2.23 -8.63 11.10
CA SER A 6 -1.44 -7.53 11.67
C SER A 6 -0.38 -7.03 10.69
N VAL A 7 0.26 -7.94 9.95
CA VAL A 7 1.25 -7.61 8.92
C VAL A 7 0.58 -6.94 7.71
N LEU A 8 -0.62 -7.40 7.31
CA LEU A 8 -1.39 -6.76 6.23
C LEU A 8 -1.74 -5.31 6.57
N PHE A 9 -2.17 -5.04 7.81
CA PHE A 9 -2.48 -3.68 8.26
C PHE A 9 -1.23 -2.83 8.45
N ALA A 10 -0.10 -3.41 8.88
CA ALA A 10 1.18 -2.70 8.93
C ALA A 10 1.64 -2.26 7.53
N ILE A 11 1.47 -3.12 6.52
CA ILE A 11 1.73 -2.77 5.12
C ILE A 11 0.78 -1.65 4.65
N TYR A 12 -0.51 -1.74 4.97
CA TYR A 12 -1.49 -0.70 4.64
C TYR A 12 -1.09 0.67 5.20
N ASP A 13 -0.65 0.72 6.46
CA ASP A 13 -0.22 1.97 7.10
C ASP A 13 1.03 2.54 6.41
N ALA A 14 2.03 1.69 6.12
CA ALA A 14 3.24 2.11 5.41
C ALA A 14 2.95 2.69 4.01
N VAL A 15 2.06 2.04 3.24
CA VAL A 15 1.64 2.55 1.93
C VAL A 15 0.84 3.84 2.06
N THR A 16 0.01 3.97 3.10
CA THR A 16 -0.73 5.20 3.40
C THR A 16 0.22 6.38 3.66
N ALA A 17 1.29 6.15 4.44
CA ALA A 17 2.31 7.16 4.71
C ALA A 17 3.04 7.59 3.42
N ALA A 18 3.52 6.63 2.63
CA ALA A 18 4.21 6.90 1.36
C ALA A 18 3.33 7.67 0.36
N ARG A 19 2.03 7.36 0.32
CA ARG A 19 1.05 8.09 -0.50
C ARG A 19 0.81 9.52 0.02
N GLY A 20 0.76 9.68 1.35
CA GLY A 20 0.61 10.97 2.01
C GLY A 20 1.75 11.94 1.71
N GLU A 21 3.00 11.45 1.72
CA GLU A 21 4.19 12.24 1.34
C GLU A 21 4.12 12.77 -0.09
N ARG A 22 3.44 12.04 -0.99
CA ARG A 22 3.31 12.36 -2.41
C ARG A 22 2.01 13.11 -2.75
N GLY A 23 1.22 13.49 -1.73
CA GLY A 23 -0.05 14.20 -1.93
C GLY A 23 -1.17 13.34 -2.51
N LEU A 24 -1.05 12.00 -2.47
CA LEU A 24 -2.04 11.06 -2.98
C LEU A 24 -3.11 10.75 -1.94
N SER A 25 -4.27 10.28 -2.38
CA SER A 25 -5.37 9.87 -1.48
C SER A 25 -4.91 8.81 -0.48
N LYS A 26 -5.19 9.05 0.81
CA LYS A 26 -4.92 8.11 1.90
C LYS A 26 -5.84 6.90 1.90
N THR A 27 -6.97 6.99 1.19
CA THR A 27 -7.94 5.89 1.08
C THR A 27 -7.65 5.12 -0.21
N PHE A 28 -7.28 3.85 -0.07
CA PHE A 28 -7.07 2.90 -1.17
C PHE A 28 -7.41 1.49 -0.70
N ALA A 29 -7.56 0.55 -1.64
CA ALA A 29 -7.80 -0.85 -1.32
C ALA A 29 -6.50 -1.66 -1.47
N ILE A 30 -6.13 -2.42 -0.45
CA ILE A 30 -5.14 -3.50 -0.55
C ILE A 30 -5.89 -4.82 -0.33
N ASN A 31 -5.87 -5.66 -1.34
CA ASN A 31 -6.49 -6.98 -1.29
C ASN A 31 -5.47 -8.02 -0.83
N SER A 32 -5.94 -9.06 -0.14
CA SER A 32 -5.11 -10.22 0.17
C SER A 32 -5.02 -11.16 -1.04
N PRO A 33 -3.83 -11.68 -1.37
CA PRO A 33 -2.54 -11.42 -0.71
C PRO A 33 -1.94 -10.06 -1.13
N ALA A 34 -1.35 -9.34 -0.16
CA ALA A 34 -0.60 -8.11 -0.44
C ALA A 34 0.75 -8.46 -1.08
N THR A 35 0.73 -8.79 -2.37
CA THR A 35 1.92 -9.13 -3.13
C THR A 35 2.83 -7.92 -3.31
N PRO A 36 4.15 -8.13 -3.54
CA PRO A 36 5.07 -7.03 -3.84
C PRO A 36 4.62 -6.17 -5.03
N GLU A 37 4.01 -6.79 -6.04
CA GLU A 37 3.44 -6.10 -7.20
C GLU A 37 2.35 -5.10 -6.79
N LEU A 38 1.36 -5.54 -6.00
CA LEU A 38 0.29 -4.67 -5.51
C LEU A 38 0.83 -3.54 -4.63
N ILE A 39 1.76 -3.85 -3.73
CA ILE A 39 2.39 -2.85 -2.84
C ILE A 39 3.15 -1.81 -3.67
N ARG A 40 3.92 -2.24 -4.70
CA ARG A 40 4.69 -1.32 -5.54
C ARG A 40 3.78 -0.39 -6.34
N MET A 41 2.72 -0.93 -6.95
CA MET A 41 1.81 -0.17 -7.81
C MET A 41 0.90 0.79 -7.01
N THR A 42 0.62 0.49 -5.73
CA THR A 42 -0.15 1.39 -4.86
C THR A 42 0.68 2.60 -4.37
N CYS A 43 2.00 2.44 -4.25
CA CYS A 43 2.96 3.52 -4.03
C CYS A 43 3.29 4.26 -5.34
N VAL A 44 2.30 4.97 -5.90
CA VAL A 44 2.44 5.71 -7.17
C VAL A 44 3.55 6.75 -7.09
N ASP A 45 4.43 6.77 -8.07
CA ASP A 45 5.51 7.76 -8.27
C ASP A 45 5.76 8.00 -9.76
N GLN A 46 6.79 8.79 -10.07
CA GLN A 46 7.23 9.13 -11.43
C GLN A 46 7.49 7.93 -12.35
N PHE A 47 7.65 6.71 -11.81
CA PHE A 47 7.89 5.51 -12.61
C PHE A 47 6.63 4.69 -12.85
N THR A 48 5.50 5.06 -12.23
CA THR A 48 4.25 4.29 -12.34
C THR A 48 3.54 4.51 -13.67
N ASP A 49 3.63 5.71 -14.25
CA ASP A 49 3.00 6.09 -15.52
C ASP A 49 4.01 6.17 -16.70
N MET A 50 5.08 5.36 -16.66
CA MET A 50 6.05 5.28 -17.76
C MET A 50 5.49 4.58 -19.00
#